data_AF-A0A848WJ41-F1
#
_entry.id   AF-A0A848WJ41-F1
#
_cell.length_a   1.000
_cell.length_b   1.000
_cell.length_c   1.000
_cell.angle_alpha   90.00
_cell.angle_beta   90.00
_cell.angle_gamma   90.00
#
_symmetry.space_group_name_H-M   'P 1'
#
loop_
_entity.id
_entity.type
_entity.pdbx_description
1 polymer ?
#
loop_
_entity_poly.entity_id
_entity_poly.type
_entity_poly.pdbx_seq_one_letter_code
_entity_poly.pdbx_strand_id
1 'polypeptide(L)'
;MEQTHIFNSFNRVVFCALLSTLAMLTSLRAHEVQPSVMDLELQANTAQMFIEWSIEAPAAGLDLDGVTDTNATDNADDYDRLRALEPAALENAFRAIWPELQSKIIIRAGDAQITPELVGVTIPDVGDVELARISTIELSAALPPGDDPLVIGWTADLGPLIVRQRTIENGYQGYLASGDMTDPIPRSGGSAQTFTQALTSYIGVGFDHIVPKGLDHILFVLGLFFLAYQMGPLLWQITAFTLAHTVTLALGALDIIRLSPDIVEPLIAASIVYVGIENVFARRLVPWRPVVVFCFGLLHGLGFASVLQDFGLGADNFVAKLIGFNVGVEVGQLAVIAATFFAFGLLFGKTAWYHHRIAIPVSLGIALIAFFWVLERTGMIEPDGVWAPFTALTGGGVPPFIAAGVALGFAALATAAALILSEVDILTDTTGVLTSAICFLCLTAAFTSGAWVISAIIVAAWILALRTQALGGPDEV
;
A
#
# COMPACT_ATOMS: atom_id res chain seq x y z
N MET A 1 -8.45 6.75 -43.39
CA MET A 1 -9.65 7.49 -42.95
C MET A 1 -10.54 6.63 -42.04
N GLU A 2 -10.65 5.33 -42.28
CA GLU A 2 -11.49 4.41 -41.47
C GLU A 2 -10.92 4.11 -40.07
N GLN A 3 -9.59 3.95 -39.93
CA GLN A 3 -8.95 3.74 -38.63
C GLN A 3 -9.05 4.94 -37.67
N THR A 4 -9.11 6.17 -38.19
CA THR A 4 -9.24 7.38 -37.38
C THR A 4 -10.65 7.52 -36.80
N HIS A 5 -11.67 7.00 -37.50
CA HIS A 5 -13.05 6.97 -37.01
C HIS A 5 -13.27 5.92 -35.92
N ILE A 6 -12.62 4.75 -36.01
CA ILE A 6 -12.69 3.72 -34.96
C ILE A 6 -11.99 4.21 -33.68
N PHE A 7 -10.83 4.87 -33.80
CA PHE A 7 -10.08 5.44 -32.67
C PHE A 7 -10.88 6.53 -31.91
N ASN A 8 -11.57 7.41 -32.63
CA ASN A 8 -12.42 8.44 -32.02
C ASN A 8 -13.72 7.89 -31.40
N SER A 9 -14.23 6.77 -31.92
CA SER A 9 -15.44 6.12 -31.40
C SER A 9 -15.12 5.34 -30.13
N PHE A 10 -13.95 4.69 -30.06
CA PHE A 10 -13.48 3.97 -28.88
C PHE A 10 -13.19 4.90 -27.70
N ASN A 11 -12.51 6.02 -27.92
CA ASN A 11 -12.26 7.02 -26.87
C ASN A 11 -13.56 7.62 -26.31
N ARG A 12 -14.61 7.76 -27.14
CA ARG A 12 -15.94 8.19 -26.69
C ARG A 12 -16.66 7.11 -25.89
N VAL A 13 -16.48 5.83 -26.25
CA VAL A 13 -17.05 4.70 -25.49
C VAL A 13 -16.36 4.54 -24.15
N VAL A 14 -15.03 4.66 -24.08
CA VAL A 14 -14.27 4.64 -22.81
C VAL A 14 -14.61 5.86 -21.94
N PHE A 15 -14.74 7.05 -22.54
CA PHE A 15 -15.16 8.25 -21.82
C PHE A 15 -16.61 8.16 -21.32
N CYS A 16 -17.53 7.61 -22.12
CA CYS A 16 -18.91 7.34 -21.68
C CYS A 16 -18.99 6.21 -20.65
N ALA A 17 -18.13 5.19 -20.74
CA ALA A 17 -18.02 4.13 -19.74
C ALA A 17 -17.54 4.70 -18.40
N LEU A 18 -16.49 5.52 -18.41
CA LEU A 18 -15.97 6.26 -17.25
C LEU A 18 -17.02 7.21 -16.65
N LEU A 19 -17.80 7.91 -17.48
CA LEU A 19 -18.91 8.76 -17.00
C LEU A 19 -20.09 7.95 -16.46
N SER A 20 -20.36 6.77 -17.02
CA SER A 20 -21.44 5.89 -16.57
C SER A 20 -21.10 5.17 -15.27
N THR A 21 -19.83 4.84 -15.04
CA THR A 21 -19.34 4.35 -13.74
C THR A 21 -19.36 5.44 -12.66
N LEU A 22 -19.24 6.72 -13.03
CA LEU A 22 -19.46 7.84 -12.10
C LEU A 22 -20.94 8.04 -11.69
N ALA A 23 -21.89 7.36 -12.36
CA ALA A 23 -23.33 7.56 -12.14
C ALA A 23 -24.02 6.43 -11.34
N MET A 24 -23.25 5.44 -10.85
CA MET A 24 -23.76 4.39 -9.97
C MET A 24 -22.97 4.35 -8.67
N LEU A 25 -23.21 5.36 -7.83
CA LEU A 25 -22.76 5.39 -6.44
C LEU A 25 -23.92 4.88 -5.57
N THR A 26 -23.87 3.61 -5.20
CA THR A 26 -24.55 3.12 -4.01
C THR A 26 -23.48 2.61 -3.07
N SER A 27 -23.39 3.27 -1.91
CA SER A 27 -22.39 3.02 -0.88
C SER A 27 -22.65 1.68 -0.19
N LEU A 28 -21.75 0.73 -0.38
CA LEU A 28 -21.43 -0.27 0.63
C LEU A 28 -20.05 0.11 1.15
N ARG A 29 -19.99 0.48 2.43
CA ARG A 29 -18.81 1.05 3.08
C ARG A 29 -18.04 -0.05 3.81
N ALA A 30 -16.74 -0.13 3.57
CA ALA A 30 -15.82 -0.92 4.38
C ALA A 30 -15.21 -0.03 5.48
N HIS A 31 -14.87 -0.62 6.63
CA HIS A 31 -14.40 0.13 7.81
C HIS A 31 -12.88 0.02 7.96
N GLU A 32 -12.15 1.07 7.55
CA GLU A 32 -10.69 1.14 7.61
C GLU A 32 -10.16 1.38 9.05
N VAL A 33 -9.07 0.71 9.41
CA VAL A 33 -8.39 0.88 10.72
C VAL A 33 -7.54 2.15 10.71
N GLN A 34 -7.97 3.18 11.45
CA GLN A 34 -7.17 4.40 11.65
C GLN A 34 -6.14 4.24 12.77
N PRO A 35 -4.91 4.77 12.60
CA PRO A 35 -3.89 4.73 13.64
C PRO A 35 -4.30 5.58 14.85
N SER A 36 -3.99 5.09 16.05
CA SER A 36 -4.27 5.85 17.27
C SER A 36 -3.22 6.94 17.46
N VAL A 37 -3.60 8.07 18.05
CA VAL A 37 -2.70 9.21 18.22
C VAL A 37 -2.54 9.54 19.69
N MET A 38 -1.31 9.46 20.21
CA MET A 38 -0.94 9.80 21.57
C MET A 38 -0.16 11.12 21.61
N ASP A 39 -0.78 12.13 22.20
CA ASP A 39 -0.13 13.38 22.53
C ASP A 39 0.45 13.34 23.95
N LEU A 40 1.78 13.44 24.02
CA LEU A 40 2.59 13.39 25.22
C LEU A 40 2.94 14.80 25.70
N GLU A 41 2.66 15.07 26.97
CA GLU A 41 3.10 16.27 27.68
C GLU A 41 4.02 15.86 28.83
N LEU A 42 5.31 16.20 28.70
CA LEU A 42 6.32 15.91 29.72
C LEU A 42 6.45 17.11 30.66
N GLN A 43 6.22 16.86 31.94
CA GLN A 43 6.56 17.76 33.05
C GLN A 43 7.72 17.15 33.85
N ALA A 44 8.24 17.87 34.85
CA ALA A 44 9.43 17.46 35.58
C ALA A 44 9.35 16.02 36.15
N ASN A 45 8.21 15.67 36.75
CA ASN A 45 8.02 14.39 37.45
C ASN A 45 6.82 13.58 36.94
N THR A 46 6.13 14.06 35.89
CA THR A 46 4.89 13.47 35.40
C THR A 46 4.86 13.54 33.88
N ALA A 47 4.42 12.46 33.24
CA ALA A 47 4.03 12.44 31.84
C ALA A 47 2.50 12.37 31.78
N GLN A 48 1.89 13.33 31.09
CA GLN A 48 0.48 13.25 30.71
C GLN A 48 0.39 12.78 29.26
N MET A 49 -0.55 11.90 28.98
CA MET A 49 -0.78 11.36 27.64
C MET A 49 -2.26 11.49 27.31
N PHE A 50 -2.56 12.05 26.14
CA PHE A 50 -3.90 12.15 25.59
C PHE A 50 -3.95 11.27 24.36
N ILE A 51 -4.73 10.19 24.41
CA ILE A 51 -4.84 9.22 23.32
C ILE A 51 -6.17 9.44 22.62
N GLU A 52 -6.13 9.83 21.35
CA GLU A 52 -7.25 9.76 20.41
C GLU A 52 -7.34 8.31 19.90
N TRP A 53 -8.39 7.60 20.32
CA TRP A 53 -8.49 6.15 20.17
C TRP A 53 -9.93 5.69 19.89
N SER A 54 -10.12 4.78 18.93
CA SER A 54 -11.36 4.00 18.81
C SER A 54 -11.34 2.86 19.81
N ILE A 55 -11.82 3.15 21.02
CA ILE A 55 -11.77 2.23 22.16
C ILE A 55 -12.71 1.02 22.02
N GLU A 56 -13.66 1.06 21.10
CA GLU A 56 -14.57 -0.05 20.82
C GLU A 56 -13.81 -1.28 20.30
N ALA A 57 -12.78 -1.10 19.48
CA ALA A 57 -12.01 -2.19 18.88
C ALA A 57 -11.25 -3.03 19.93
N PRO A 58 -10.38 -2.44 20.78
CA PRO A 58 -9.73 -3.19 21.84
C PRO A 58 -10.74 -3.71 22.89
N ALA A 59 -11.90 -3.04 23.05
CA ALA A 59 -12.95 -3.51 23.95
C ALA A 59 -13.76 -4.70 23.44
N ALA A 60 -13.86 -4.86 22.12
CA ALA A 60 -14.34 -6.09 21.49
C ALA A 60 -13.26 -7.19 21.44
N GLY A 61 -12.03 -6.88 21.87
CA GLY A 61 -10.89 -7.79 21.81
C GLY A 61 -10.41 -8.05 20.37
N LEU A 62 -10.58 -7.07 19.48
CA LEU A 62 -10.07 -7.17 18.11
C LEU A 62 -8.54 -7.16 18.12
N ASP A 63 -7.94 -8.06 17.35
CA ASP A 63 -6.53 -8.02 17.01
C ASP A 63 -6.36 -7.15 15.77
N LEU A 64 -5.74 -5.98 15.95
CA LEU A 64 -5.53 -5.01 14.87
C LEU A 64 -4.18 -5.21 14.14
N ASP A 65 -3.43 -6.28 14.43
CA ASP A 65 -2.18 -6.56 13.73
C ASP A 65 -2.43 -6.96 12.26
N GLY A 66 -1.98 -6.11 11.34
CA GLY A 66 -2.11 -6.36 9.89
C GLY A 66 -3.54 -6.31 9.34
N VAL A 67 -4.52 -5.84 10.11
CA VAL A 67 -5.92 -5.74 9.70
C VAL A 67 -6.19 -4.41 8.99
N THR A 68 -6.75 -4.49 7.79
CA THR A 68 -7.20 -3.31 7.01
C THR A 68 -8.70 -3.08 7.09
N ASP A 69 -9.49 -4.13 7.36
CA ASP A 69 -10.96 -4.06 7.53
C ASP A 69 -11.39 -4.75 8.82
N THR A 70 -11.99 -3.99 9.73
CA THR A 70 -12.48 -4.50 11.02
C THR A 70 -13.64 -5.49 10.87
N ASN A 71 -14.40 -5.45 9.78
CA ASN A 71 -15.51 -6.38 9.54
C ASN A 71 -15.03 -7.82 9.29
N ALA A 72 -13.75 -8.01 8.94
CA ALA A 72 -13.15 -9.32 8.68
C ALA A 72 -12.60 -10.02 9.94
N THR A 73 -12.77 -9.42 11.13
CA THR A 73 -12.19 -9.90 12.38
C THR A 73 -13.16 -10.75 13.21
N ASP A 74 -12.60 -11.70 13.96
CA ASP A 74 -13.37 -12.41 14.99
C ASP A 74 -13.84 -11.38 16.04
N ASN A 75 -15.15 -11.30 16.29
CA ASN A 75 -15.86 -10.33 17.16
C ASN A 75 -16.31 -9.00 16.51
N ALA A 76 -16.40 -8.91 15.18
CA ALA A 76 -17.03 -7.76 14.50
C ALA A 76 -18.44 -7.43 15.03
N ASP A 77 -19.27 -8.43 15.35
CA ASP A 77 -20.61 -8.23 15.94
C ASP A 77 -20.56 -7.51 17.30
N ASP A 78 -19.55 -7.81 18.13
CA ASP A 78 -19.37 -7.16 19.43
C ASP A 78 -18.81 -5.74 19.26
N TYR A 79 -17.98 -5.51 18.25
CA TYR A 79 -17.50 -4.19 17.87
C TYR A 79 -18.66 -3.27 17.44
N ASP A 80 -19.55 -3.74 16.56
CA ASP A 80 -20.74 -3.00 16.14
C ASP A 80 -21.68 -2.70 17.32
N ARG A 81 -21.86 -3.67 18.22
CA ARG A 81 -22.65 -3.51 19.44
C ARG A 81 -22.08 -2.41 20.34
N LEU A 82 -20.76 -2.34 20.49
CA LEU A 82 -20.10 -1.32 21.32
C LEU A 82 -20.23 0.09 20.72
N ARG A 83 -20.21 0.22 19.39
CA ARG A 83 -20.39 1.51 18.69
C ARG A 83 -21.79 2.09 18.88
N ALA A 84 -22.79 1.24 19.03
CA ALA A 84 -24.16 1.64 19.33
C ALA A 84 -24.38 2.03 20.81
N LEU A 85 -23.39 1.86 21.70
CA LEU A 85 -23.55 2.21 23.11
C LEU A 85 -23.47 3.71 23.35
N GLU A 86 -24.37 4.18 24.21
CA GLU A 86 -24.32 5.50 24.82
C GLU A 86 -23.00 5.72 25.56
N PRO A 87 -22.47 6.95 25.62
CA PRO A 87 -21.13 7.27 26.15
C PRO A 87 -20.88 6.68 27.55
N ALA A 88 -21.84 6.80 28.46
CA ALA A 88 -21.71 6.27 29.82
C ALA A 88 -21.64 4.73 29.87
N ALA A 89 -22.33 4.04 28.97
CA ALA A 89 -22.29 2.59 28.89
C ALA A 89 -20.96 2.11 28.31
N LEU A 90 -20.45 2.78 27.26
CA LEU A 90 -19.14 2.46 26.70
C LEU A 90 -18.01 2.77 27.69
N GLU A 91 -18.08 3.89 28.42
CA GLU A 91 -17.08 4.21 29.44
C GLU A 91 -16.98 3.11 30.50
N ASN A 92 -18.12 2.59 30.96
CA ASN A 92 -18.15 1.47 31.90
C ASN A 92 -17.53 0.20 31.32
N ALA A 93 -17.83 -0.12 30.05
CA ALA A 93 -17.23 -1.26 29.36
C ALA A 93 -15.71 -1.12 29.22
N PHE A 94 -15.23 0.07 28.81
CA PHE A 94 -13.82 0.39 28.70
C PHE A 94 -13.09 0.33 30.05
N ARG A 95 -13.68 0.90 31.11
CA ARG A 95 -13.09 0.85 32.46
C ARG A 95 -13.00 -0.58 33.01
N ALA A 96 -13.89 -1.48 32.61
CA ALA A 96 -13.85 -2.88 33.03
C ALA A 96 -12.64 -3.64 32.46
N ILE A 97 -12.22 -3.31 31.25
CA ILE A 97 -11.07 -3.94 30.57
C ILE A 97 -9.76 -3.16 30.76
N TRP A 98 -9.81 -1.95 31.33
CA TRP A 98 -8.64 -1.10 31.51
C TRP A 98 -7.42 -1.81 32.15
N PRO A 99 -7.56 -2.66 33.18
CA PRO A 99 -6.41 -3.38 33.74
C PRO A 99 -5.66 -4.27 32.73
N GLU A 100 -6.39 -4.85 31.77
CA GLU A 100 -5.78 -5.62 30.68
C GLU A 100 -5.05 -4.68 29.71
N LEU A 101 -5.71 -3.61 29.26
CA LEU A 101 -5.13 -2.63 28.34
C LEU A 101 -3.91 -1.92 28.93
N GLN A 102 -3.94 -1.61 30.22
CA GLN A 102 -2.80 -1.01 30.93
C GLN A 102 -1.55 -1.89 30.84
N SER A 103 -1.69 -3.21 30.84
CA SER A 103 -0.56 -4.15 30.72
C SER A 103 0.03 -4.21 29.30
N LYS A 104 -0.75 -3.78 28.30
CA LYS A 104 -0.37 -3.70 26.89
C LYS A 104 0.34 -2.39 26.54
N ILE A 105 0.19 -1.35 27.36
CA ILE A 105 0.90 -0.07 27.20
C ILE A 105 2.29 -0.18 27.85
N ILE A 106 3.34 -0.01 27.04
CA ILE A 106 4.73 -0.15 27.47
C ILE A 106 5.37 1.22 27.55
N ILE A 107 5.70 1.66 28.76
CA ILE A 107 6.41 2.92 29.01
C ILE A 107 7.66 2.62 29.84
N ARG A 108 8.82 3.08 29.38
CA ARG A 108 10.10 2.88 30.07
C ARG A 108 10.88 4.19 30.14
N ALA A 109 11.54 4.43 31.27
CA ALA A 109 12.58 5.45 31.41
C ALA A 109 13.86 4.76 31.91
N GLY A 110 14.84 4.59 31.02
CA GLY A 110 16.01 3.73 31.28
C GLY A 110 15.58 2.28 31.57
N ASP A 111 16.00 1.76 32.71
CA ASP A 111 15.63 0.40 33.15
C ASP A 111 14.28 0.34 33.91
N ALA A 112 13.70 1.49 34.27
CA ALA A 112 12.45 1.53 35.02
C ALA A 112 11.24 1.42 34.08
N GLN A 113 10.40 0.43 34.32
CA GLN A 113 9.07 0.35 33.70
C GLN A 113 8.11 1.26 34.46
N ILE A 114 7.34 2.05 33.72
CA ILE A 114 6.39 3.02 34.25
C ILE A 114 4.98 2.52 33.93
N THR A 115 4.10 2.53 34.93
CA THR A 115 2.71 2.12 34.76
C THR A 115 1.82 3.37 34.68
N PRO A 116 1.09 3.60 33.59
CA PRO A 116 0.21 4.76 33.45
C PRO A 116 -1.09 4.56 34.24
N GLU A 117 -1.56 5.59 34.92
CA GLU A 117 -2.86 5.63 35.58
C GLU A 117 -3.91 6.28 34.67
N LEU A 118 -5.12 5.71 34.64
CA LEU A 118 -6.25 6.29 33.91
C LEU A 118 -6.83 7.47 34.68
N VAL A 119 -6.72 8.67 34.13
CA VAL A 119 -7.23 9.91 34.72
C VAL A 119 -8.63 10.20 34.21
N GLY A 120 -8.83 10.12 32.89
CA GLY A 120 -10.05 10.57 32.23
C GLY A 120 -10.38 9.75 31.00
N VAL A 121 -11.69 9.67 30.70
CA VAL A 121 -12.23 9.03 29.50
C VAL A 121 -13.30 9.98 28.98
N THR A 122 -13.10 10.53 27.79
CA THR A 122 -14.07 11.40 27.12
C THR A 122 -14.55 10.70 25.86
N ILE A 123 -15.85 10.38 25.82
CA ILE A 123 -16.48 9.66 24.72
C ILE A 123 -17.51 10.59 24.09
N PRO A 124 -17.44 10.88 22.78
CA PRO A 124 -18.45 11.66 22.08
C PRO A 124 -19.84 10.99 22.10
N ASP A 125 -20.89 11.80 21.93
CA ASP A 125 -22.25 11.30 21.73
C ASP A 125 -22.31 10.31 20.55
N VAL A 126 -23.30 9.42 20.56
CA VAL A 126 -23.50 8.44 19.49
C VAL A 126 -23.78 9.18 18.18
N GLY A 127 -22.84 9.05 17.24
CA GLY A 127 -22.92 9.63 15.90
C GLY A 127 -23.41 8.63 14.87
N ASP A 128 -22.83 8.69 13.67
CA ASP A 128 -23.00 7.64 12.67
C ASP A 128 -22.27 6.37 13.16
N VAL A 129 -23.02 5.31 13.44
CA VAL A 129 -22.47 4.04 13.93
C VAL A 129 -21.63 3.34 12.88
N GLU A 130 -21.70 3.76 11.63
CA GLU A 130 -20.85 3.31 10.50
C GLU A 130 -19.50 4.04 10.47
N LEU A 131 -19.25 5.04 11.32
CA LEU A 131 -17.92 5.67 11.47
C LEU A 131 -17.27 5.35 12.82
N ALA A 132 -15.95 5.13 12.80
CA ALA A 132 -15.18 4.92 14.02
C ALA A 132 -15.32 6.14 14.93
N ARG A 133 -15.74 5.92 16.18
CA ARG A 133 -15.89 6.98 17.16
C ARG A 133 -14.57 7.17 17.89
N ILE A 134 -13.93 8.32 17.67
CA ILE A 134 -12.67 8.67 18.33
C ILE A 134 -12.94 9.21 19.73
N SER A 135 -12.53 8.44 20.74
CA SER A 135 -12.58 8.83 22.15
C SER A 135 -11.24 9.40 22.59
N THR A 136 -11.24 10.26 23.60
CA THR A 136 -10.01 10.81 24.19
C THR A 136 -9.76 10.18 25.55
N ILE A 137 -8.64 9.47 25.68
CA ILE A 137 -8.20 8.82 26.93
C ILE A 137 -7.06 9.62 27.54
N GLU A 138 -7.24 10.06 28.78
CA GLU A 138 -6.24 10.81 29.53
C GLU A 138 -5.53 9.89 30.52
N LEU A 139 -4.22 9.74 30.35
CA LEU A 139 -3.37 8.94 31.21
C LEU A 139 -2.32 9.83 31.90
N SER A 140 -1.97 9.46 33.13
CA SER A 140 -0.86 10.08 33.86
C SER A 140 0.13 9.03 34.34
N ALA A 141 1.41 9.30 34.15
CA ALA A 141 2.49 8.41 34.54
C ALA A 141 3.50 9.18 35.40
N ALA A 142 3.77 8.69 36.61
CA ALA A 142 4.82 9.24 37.46
C ALA A 142 6.19 8.87 36.89
N LEU A 143 7.00 9.89 36.59
CA LEU A 143 8.33 9.68 36.02
C LEU A 143 9.36 9.50 37.15
N PRO A 144 10.30 8.55 37.01
CA PRO A 144 11.37 8.39 37.99
C PRO A 144 12.26 9.64 38.04
N PRO A 145 12.96 9.90 39.16
CA PRO A 145 13.93 10.97 39.24
C PRO A 145 15.05 10.75 38.23
N GLY A 146 15.52 11.82 37.58
CA GLY A 146 16.53 11.77 36.53
C GLY A 146 16.02 12.35 35.21
N ASP A 147 16.82 12.20 34.17
CA ASP A 147 16.54 12.72 32.82
C ASP A 147 16.64 11.60 31.76
N ASP A 148 16.51 10.35 32.19
CA ASP A 148 16.54 9.21 31.30
C ASP A 148 15.41 9.32 30.26
N PRO A 149 15.71 9.10 28.98
CA PRO A 149 14.74 9.26 27.92
C PRO A 149 13.61 8.24 28.05
N LEU A 150 12.43 8.67 27.62
CA LEU A 150 11.22 7.86 27.63
C LEU A 150 11.14 7.02 26.35
N VAL A 151 10.79 5.76 26.49
CA VAL A 151 10.46 4.87 25.37
C VAL A 151 9.02 4.43 25.56
N ILE A 152 8.18 4.68 24.56
CA ILE A 152 6.76 4.36 24.57
C ILE A 152 6.46 3.36 23.44
N GLY A 153 5.52 2.46 23.67
CA GLY A 153 4.87 1.68 22.63
C GLY A 153 3.74 0.88 23.24
N TRP A 154 3.12 0.03 22.44
CA TRP A 154 2.15 -0.95 22.93
C TRP A 154 2.20 -2.24 22.13
N THR A 155 1.50 -3.27 22.58
CA THR A 155 1.46 -4.57 21.90
C THR A 155 0.79 -4.48 20.52
N ALA A 156 1.16 -5.38 19.60
CA ALA A 156 0.76 -5.32 18.20
C ALA A 156 -0.76 -5.40 17.96
N ASP A 157 -1.48 -6.07 18.84
CA ASP A 157 -2.94 -6.22 18.80
C ASP A 157 -3.70 -4.89 18.97
N LEU A 158 -3.07 -3.87 19.55
CA LEU A 158 -3.66 -2.52 19.65
C LEU A 158 -3.50 -1.70 18.36
N GLY A 159 -2.81 -2.25 17.36
CA GLY A 159 -2.63 -1.61 16.06
C GLY A 159 -1.51 -0.56 16.06
N PRO A 160 -1.43 0.27 15.01
CA PRO A 160 -0.41 1.30 14.89
C PRO A 160 -0.66 2.51 15.82
N LEU A 161 0.44 3.12 16.28
CA LEU A 161 0.43 4.25 17.21
C LEU A 161 1.30 5.41 16.69
N ILE A 162 0.76 6.62 16.72
CA ILE A 162 1.50 7.85 16.48
C ILE A 162 1.75 8.53 17.82
N VAL A 163 3.01 8.79 18.17
CA VAL A 163 3.37 9.49 19.41
C VAL A 163 3.88 10.90 19.05
N ARG A 164 3.27 11.93 19.64
CA ARG A 164 3.62 13.35 19.42
C ARG A 164 3.83 14.07 20.75
N GLN A 165 4.86 14.91 20.87
CA GLN A 165 5.08 15.71 22.07
C GLN A 165 4.60 17.15 21.89
N ARG A 166 3.56 17.57 22.63
CA ARG A 166 2.87 18.88 22.40
C ARG A 166 3.47 20.08 23.12
N THR A 167 4.17 19.87 24.23
CA THR A 167 4.63 20.99 25.10
C THR A 167 5.97 21.61 24.68
N ILE A 168 6.65 21.03 23.67
CA ILE A 168 7.97 21.46 23.23
C ILE A 168 7.92 21.78 21.74
N GLU A 169 8.36 22.98 21.38
CA GLU A 169 8.59 23.35 19.98
C GLU A 169 9.70 22.44 19.41
N ASN A 170 9.41 21.65 18.37
CA ASN A 170 10.23 20.52 17.91
C ASN A 170 10.29 19.30 18.86
N GLY A 171 9.18 18.99 19.53
CA GLY A 171 9.02 17.75 20.29
C GLY A 171 9.05 16.48 19.43
N TYR A 172 9.22 15.32 20.06
CA TYR A 172 9.22 14.02 19.37
C TYR A 172 7.93 13.80 18.57
N GLN A 173 8.07 13.27 17.35
CA GLN A 173 6.97 12.76 16.53
C GLN A 173 7.44 11.48 15.84
N GLY A 174 6.71 10.38 16.04
CA GLY A 174 7.03 9.09 15.44
C GLY A 174 5.80 8.24 15.19
N TYR A 175 5.80 7.54 14.06
CA TYR A 175 4.85 6.46 13.79
C TYR A 175 5.47 5.14 14.22
N LEU A 176 4.70 4.35 14.95
CA LEU A 176 5.03 3.01 15.38
C LEU A 176 4.11 2.05 14.63
N ALA A 177 4.69 1.10 13.88
CA ALA A 177 3.89 -0.02 13.41
C ALA A 177 3.42 -0.85 14.62
N SER A 178 2.46 -1.73 14.42
CA SER A 178 1.93 -2.62 15.45
C SER A 178 3.07 -3.32 16.22
N GLY A 179 3.22 -3.01 17.51
CA GLY A 179 4.24 -3.60 18.38
C GLY A 179 5.58 -2.87 18.44
N ASP A 180 5.79 -1.81 17.64
CA ASP A 180 7.02 -1.02 17.66
C ASP A 180 7.11 -0.12 18.90
N MET A 181 8.34 0.31 19.20
CA MET A 181 8.66 1.23 20.30
C MET A 181 9.26 2.51 19.74
N THR A 182 9.04 3.65 20.40
CA THR A 182 9.65 4.92 20.01
C THR A 182 11.18 4.85 20.12
N ASP A 183 11.87 5.70 19.34
CA ASP A 183 13.21 6.11 19.72
C ASP A 183 13.19 6.77 21.11
N PRO A 184 14.32 6.79 21.84
CA PRO A 184 14.38 7.43 23.16
C PRO A 184 13.99 8.92 23.09
N ILE A 185 12.87 9.28 23.71
CA ILE A 185 12.31 10.63 23.79
C ILE A 185 12.99 11.37 24.95
N PRO A 186 13.81 12.41 24.70
CA PRO A 186 14.41 13.17 25.78
C PRO A 186 13.36 13.83 26.67
N ARG A 187 13.55 13.76 27.99
CA ARG A 187 12.68 14.44 28.96
C ARG A 187 13.00 15.93 29.09
N SER A 188 14.22 16.33 28.78
CA SER A 188 14.65 17.72 28.71
C SER A 188 15.33 18.04 27.38
N GLY A 189 14.95 19.18 26.78
CA GLY A 189 15.40 19.60 25.45
C GLY A 189 14.69 18.86 24.31
N GLY A 190 14.07 19.59 23.40
CA GLY A 190 13.44 18.99 22.22
C GLY A 190 14.47 18.23 21.40
N SER A 191 14.19 16.98 21.06
CA SER A 191 14.95 16.25 20.04
C SER A 191 14.57 16.79 18.66
N ALA A 192 14.88 18.05 18.38
CA ALA A 192 14.73 18.61 17.06
C ALA A 192 15.65 17.81 16.13
N GLN A 193 15.07 16.92 15.32
CA GLN A 193 15.84 16.24 14.29
C GLN A 193 16.52 17.30 13.43
N THR A 194 17.80 17.12 13.14
CA THR A 194 18.45 17.96 12.12
C THR A 194 17.80 17.71 10.76
N PHE A 195 17.87 18.67 9.84
CA PHE A 195 17.39 18.49 8.46
C PHE A 195 17.92 17.19 7.85
N THR A 196 19.19 16.86 8.06
CA THR A 196 19.81 15.63 7.54
C THR A 196 19.21 14.37 8.18
N GLN A 197 18.99 14.36 9.50
CA GLN A 197 18.37 13.22 10.19
C GLN A 197 16.92 13.01 9.74
N ALA A 198 16.15 14.08 9.60
CA ALA A 198 14.78 14.03 9.09
C ALA A 198 14.72 13.57 7.63
N LEU A 199 15.63 14.05 6.79
CA LEU A 199 15.79 13.60 5.41
C LEU A 199 16.10 12.10 5.35
N THR A 200 17.10 11.62 6.10
CA THR A 200 17.55 10.22 6.02
C THR A 200 16.54 9.23 6.60
N SER A 201 15.84 9.59 7.67
CA SER A 201 14.84 8.71 8.30
C SER A 201 13.65 8.45 7.38
N TYR A 202 13.24 9.46 6.60
CA TYR A 202 12.11 9.35 5.68
C TYR A 202 12.43 8.65 4.36
N ILE A 203 13.71 8.44 4.02
CA ILE A 203 14.08 7.62 2.84
C ILE A 203 13.57 6.18 3.01
N GLY A 204 13.71 5.60 4.20
CA GLY A 204 13.19 4.25 4.48
C GLY A 204 11.67 4.19 4.34
N VAL A 205 10.96 5.18 4.91
CA VAL A 205 9.51 5.29 4.83
C VAL A 205 9.04 5.37 3.37
N GLY A 206 9.70 6.18 2.54
CA GLY A 206 9.39 6.28 1.12
C GLY A 206 9.71 5.01 0.32
N PHE A 207 10.76 4.28 0.69
CA PHE A 207 11.09 3.00 0.07
C PHE A 207 10.02 1.94 0.40
N ASP A 208 9.66 1.82 1.68
CA ASP A 208 8.65 0.88 2.17
C ASP A 208 7.26 1.14 1.59
N HIS A 209 6.97 2.42 1.29
CA HIS A 209 5.76 2.83 0.58
C HIS A 209 5.66 2.19 -0.82
N ILE A 210 6.79 1.85 -1.47
CA ILE A 210 6.80 1.15 -2.75
C ILE A 210 6.95 -0.36 -2.55
N VAL A 211 8.02 -0.80 -1.89
CA VAL A 211 8.32 -2.22 -1.68
C VAL A 211 8.39 -2.51 -0.18
N PRO A 212 7.50 -3.34 0.40
CA PRO A 212 6.51 -4.19 -0.26
C PRO A 212 5.09 -3.61 -0.37
N LYS A 213 4.81 -2.47 0.28
CA LYS A 213 3.43 -2.04 0.58
C LYS A 213 2.69 -1.43 -0.62
N GLY A 214 3.42 -0.86 -1.58
CA GLY A 214 2.84 -0.09 -2.68
C GLY A 214 2.54 -0.90 -3.93
N LEU A 215 1.69 -1.92 -3.86
CA LEU A 215 1.41 -2.77 -5.01
C LEU A 215 0.87 -1.97 -6.21
N ASP A 216 0.03 -0.95 -5.98
CA ASP A 216 -0.42 0.00 -7.01
C ASP A 216 0.75 0.64 -7.77
N HIS A 217 1.78 1.09 -7.04
CA HIS A 217 2.98 1.67 -7.61
C HIS A 217 3.82 0.64 -8.36
N ILE A 218 3.97 -0.57 -7.80
CA ILE A 218 4.70 -1.67 -8.45
C ILE A 218 4.04 -2.01 -9.79
N LEU A 219 2.72 -2.26 -9.80
CA LEU A 219 1.98 -2.61 -11.02
C LEU A 219 2.01 -1.49 -12.06
N PHE A 220 1.90 -0.23 -11.62
CA PHE A 220 2.05 0.92 -12.49
C PHE A 220 3.43 0.97 -13.16
N VAL A 221 4.51 0.85 -12.38
CA VAL A 221 5.89 0.87 -12.87
C VAL A 221 6.18 -0.32 -13.78
N LEU A 222 5.69 -1.52 -13.44
CA LEU A 222 5.78 -2.69 -14.31
C LEU A 222 5.05 -2.44 -15.64
N GLY A 223 3.86 -1.84 -15.59
CA GLY A 223 3.13 -1.40 -16.77
C GLY A 223 3.97 -0.48 -17.65
N LEU A 224 4.62 0.54 -17.09
CA LEU A 224 5.50 1.43 -17.86
C LEU A 224 6.69 0.67 -18.48
N PHE A 225 7.31 -0.23 -17.72
CA PHE A 225 8.47 -1.03 -18.15
C PHE A 225 8.14 -1.95 -19.33
N PHE A 226 7.05 -2.71 -19.27
CA PHE A 226 6.75 -3.74 -20.27
C PHE A 226 6.45 -3.17 -21.66
N LEU A 227 5.93 -1.94 -21.77
CA LEU A 227 5.79 -1.26 -23.07
C LEU A 227 7.09 -0.58 -23.55
N ALA A 228 7.94 -0.11 -22.62
CA ALA A 228 9.15 0.62 -22.93
C ALA A 228 10.36 0.07 -22.17
N TYR A 229 10.97 -0.99 -22.70
CA TYR A 229 12.23 -1.51 -22.15
C TYR A 229 13.40 -0.50 -22.30
N GLN A 230 13.22 0.58 -23.07
CA GLN A 230 14.20 1.65 -23.21
C GLN A 230 14.30 2.47 -21.91
N MET A 231 15.47 2.41 -21.27
CA MET A 231 15.71 3.04 -19.97
C MET A 231 15.50 4.55 -19.96
N GLY A 232 15.95 5.28 -20.99
CA GLY A 232 15.83 6.75 -21.02
C GLY A 232 14.38 7.25 -20.88
N PRO A 233 13.46 6.89 -21.80
CA PRO A 233 12.05 7.26 -21.70
C PRO A 233 11.36 6.74 -20.43
N LEU A 234 11.75 5.57 -19.92
CA LEU A 234 11.18 5.00 -18.71
C LEU A 234 11.55 5.86 -17.49
N LEU A 235 12.83 6.15 -17.30
CA LEU A 235 13.33 6.97 -16.19
C LEU A 235 12.67 8.35 -16.18
N TRP A 236 12.52 8.99 -17.34
CA TRP A 236 11.84 10.29 -17.41
C TRP A 236 10.37 10.23 -16.97
N GLN A 237 9.64 9.19 -17.37
CA GLN A 237 8.24 9.01 -16.96
C GLN A 237 8.11 8.82 -15.45
N ILE A 238 9.04 8.09 -14.84
CA ILE A 238 9.02 7.82 -13.40
C ILE A 238 9.37 9.08 -12.61
N THR A 239 10.43 9.79 -12.99
CA THR A 239 10.76 11.05 -12.35
C THR A 239 9.61 12.07 -12.51
N ALA A 240 8.94 12.11 -13.66
CA ALA A 240 7.75 12.95 -13.83
C ALA A 240 6.57 12.54 -12.93
N PHE A 241 6.34 11.22 -12.77
CA PHE A 241 5.36 10.68 -11.83
C PHE A 241 5.69 11.10 -10.40
N THR A 242 6.93 10.88 -9.95
CA THR A 242 7.36 11.18 -8.57
C THR A 242 7.32 12.67 -8.28
N LEU A 243 7.65 13.52 -9.26
CA LEU A 243 7.51 14.96 -9.12
C LEU A 243 6.03 15.38 -8.93
N ALA A 244 5.12 14.85 -9.75
CA ALA A 244 3.69 15.11 -9.60
C ALA A 244 3.14 14.59 -8.26
N HIS A 245 3.56 13.39 -7.87
CA HIS A 245 3.24 12.77 -6.60
C HIS A 245 3.69 13.67 -5.44
N THR A 246 4.93 14.16 -5.47
CA THR A 246 5.47 15.10 -4.47
C THR A 246 4.58 16.33 -4.31
N VAL A 247 4.13 16.92 -5.44
CA VAL A 247 3.29 18.13 -5.41
C VAL A 247 1.99 17.88 -4.69
N THR A 248 1.28 16.80 -5.04
CA THR A 248 -0.04 16.52 -4.48
C THR A 248 0.01 16.00 -3.06
N LEU A 249 1.02 15.21 -2.72
CA LEU A 249 1.28 14.80 -1.35
C LEU A 249 1.63 16.01 -0.46
N ALA A 250 2.40 16.98 -0.96
CA ALA A 250 2.64 18.23 -0.24
C ALA A 250 1.36 19.06 -0.05
N LEU A 251 0.53 19.20 -1.09
CA LEU A 251 -0.74 19.92 -1.03
C LEU A 251 -1.73 19.25 -0.08
N GLY A 252 -1.80 17.92 -0.09
CA GLY A 252 -2.62 17.16 0.83
C GLY A 252 -2.07 17.24 2.25
N ALA A 253 -0.77 17.03 2.49
CA ALA A 253 -0.19 17.13 3.83
C ALA A 253 -0.29 18.53 4.47
N LEU A 254 -0.26 19.61 3.67
CA LEU A 254 -0.49 20.99 4.11
C LEU A 254 -1.97 21.36 4.23
N ASP A 255 -2.84 20.40 3.99
CA ASP A 255 -4.28 20.56 4.07
C ASP A 255 -4.91 21.54 3.07
N ILE A 256 -4.22 21.82 1.97
CA ILE A 256 -4.67 22.72 0.92
C ILE A 256 -5.70 22.02 0.03
N ILE A 257 -5.54 20.70 -0.17
CA ILE A 257 -6.47 19.87 -0.95
C ILE A 257 -6.81 18.64 -0.12
N ARG A 258 -8.09 18.49 0.23
CA ARG A 258 -8.66 17.25 0.80
C ARG A 258 -9.60 16.62 -0.24
N LEU A 259 -9.31 15.40 -0.65
CA LEU A 259 -10.20 14.58 -1.47
C LEU A 259 -10.45 13.26 -0.74
N SER A 260 -11.67 12.74 -0.88
CA SER A 260 -12.07 11.48 -0.24
C SER A 260 -11.32 10.30 -0.87
N PRO A 261 -10.75 9.39 -0.06
CA PRO A 261 -10.16 8.13 -0.54
C PRO A 261 -11.12 7.32 -1.43
N ASP A 262 -12.42 7.31 -1.11
CA ASP A 262 -13.50 6.68 -1.90
C ASP A 262 -13.53 7.13 -3.37
N ILE A 263 -12.98 8.31 -3.69
CA ILE A 263 -12.86 8.82 -5.06
C ILE A 263 -11.46 8.62 -5.61
N VAL A 264 -10.44 8.87 -4.78
CA VAL A 264 -9.05 8.88 -5.22
C VAL A 264 -8.54 7.47 -5.50
N GLU A 265 -8.83 6.50 -4.65
CA GLU A 265 -8.31 5.14 -4.79
C GLU A 265 -8.87 4.37 -6.01
N PRO A 266 -10.16 4.49 -6.36
CA PRO A 266 -10.65 3.97 -7.64
C PRO A 266 -10.01 4.63 -8.85
N LEU A 267 -9.72 5.93 -8.79
CA LEU A 267 -9.06 6.65 -9.88
C LEU A 267 -7.60 6.23 -10.04
N ILE A 268 -6.91 5.96 -8.94
CA ILE A 268 -5.58 5.35 -8.93
C ILE A 268 -5.64 3.99 -9.64
N ALA A 269 -6.55 3.09 -9.23
CA ALA A 269 -6.72 1.79 -9.88
C ALA A 269 -7.08 1.93 -11.37
N ALA A 270 -7.98 2.85 -11.73
CA ALA A 270 -8.36 3.13 -13.12
C ALA A 270 -7.17 3.63 -13.98
N SER A 271 -6.23 4.36 -13.39
CA SER A 271 -5.01 4.78 -14.08
C SER A 271 -4.11 3.59 -14.45
N ILE A 272 -4.04 2.57 -13.59
CA ILE A 272 -3.29 1.34 -13.84
C ILE A 272 -3.98 0.50 -14.92
N VAL A 273 -5.32 0.43 -14.90
CA VAL A 273 -6.10 -0.17 -15.99
C VAL A 273 -5.77 0.50 -17.32
N TYR A 274 -5.76 1.84 -17.35
CA TYR A 274 -5.40 2.59 -18.56
C TYR A 274 -4.01 2.20 -19.07
N VAL A 275 -2.99 2.15 -18.21
CA VAL A 275 -1.62 1.77 -18.61
C VAL A 275 -1.57 0.35 -19.15
N GLY A 276 -2.20 -0.61 -18.46
CA GLY A 276 -2.23 -2.00 -18.90
C GLY A 276 -2.93 -2.19 -20.26
N ILE A 277 -4.06 -1.51 -20.47
CA ILE A 277 -4.77 -1.53 -21.76
C ILE A 277 -3.96 -0.83 -22.85
N GLU A 278 -3.39 0.34 -22.57
CA GLU A 278 -2.57 1.10 -23.51
C GLU A 278 -1.42 0.25 -24.03
N ASN A 279 -0.74 -0.51 -23.17
CA ASN A 279 0.36 -1.38 -23.55
C ASN A 279 -0.03 -2.48 -24.55
N VAL A 280 -1.29 -2.94 -24.54
CA VAL A 280 -1.77 -3.97 -25.48
C VAL A 280 -1.92 -3.41 -26.89
N PHE A 281 -2.36 -2.15 -27.00
CA PHE A 281 -2.67 -1.51 -28.28
C PHE A 281 -1.53 -0.64 -28.83
N ALA A 282 -0.69 -0.09 -27.96
CA ALA A 282 0.40 0.79 -28.34
C ALA A 282 1.56 -0.02 -28.93
N ARG A 283 1.91 0.28 -30.17
CA ARG A 283 3.11 -0.30 -30.82
C ARG A 283 4.38 0.55 -30.60
N ARG A 284 4.22 1.78 -30.13
CA ARG A 284 5.29 2.77 -29.90
C ARG A 284 4.86 3.75 -28.79
N LEU A 285 5.84 4.31 -28.10
CA LEU A 285 5.63 5.41 -27.15
C LEU A 285 5.08 6.64 -27.87
N VAL A 286 3.97 7.16 -27.38
CA VAL A 286 3.37 8.41 -27.83
C VAL A 286 4.00 9.60 -27.10
N PRO A 287 4.31 10.73 -27.75
CA PRO A 287 5.03 11.85 -27.13
C PRO A 287 4.33 12.48 -25.93
N TRP A 288 3.00 12.39 -25.85
CA TRP A 288 2.21 12.93 -24.73
C TRP A 288 2.19 12.04 -23.48
N ARG A 289 2.79 10.84 -23.54
CA ARG A 289 2.67 9.84 -22.47
C ARG A 289 3.21 10.36 -21.13
N PRO A 290 4.35 11.09 -21.09
CA PRO A 290 4.82 11.68 -19.84
C PRO A 290 3.81 12.64 -19.20
N VAL A 291 2.96 13.32 -19.97
CA VAL A 291 1.90 14.19 -19.42
C VAL A 291 0.82 13.35 -18.74
N VAL A 292 0.41 12.25 -19.38
CA VAL A 292 -0.56 11.30 -18.79
C VAL A 292 -0.01 10.70 -17.50
N VAL A 293 1.24 10.24 -17.52
CA VAL A 293 1.93 9.70 -16.35
C VAL A 293 2.09 10.74 -15.23
N PHE A 294 2.37 12.00 -15.58
CA PHE A 294 2.40 13.10 -14.62
C PHE A 294 1.02 13.30 -13.97
N CYS A 295 -0.08 13.29 -14.74
CA CYS A 295 -1.42 13.36 -14.18
C CYS A 295 -1.76 12.18 -13.25
N PHE A 296 -1.30 10.97 -13.58
CA PHE A 296 -1.45 9.82 -12.68
C PHE A 296 -0.63 9.97 -11.40
N GLY A 297 0.57 10.53 -11.48
CA GLY A 297 1.36 10.88 -10.30
C GLY A 297 0.63 11.85 -9.37
N LEU A 298 -0.11 12.84 -9.92
CA LEU A 298 -0.95 13.74 -9.12
C LEU A 298 -2.05 12.95 -8.36
N LEU A 299 -2.70 11.99 -9.02
CA LEU A 299 -3.74 11.18 -8.39
C LEU A 299 -3.17 10.28 -7.28
N HIS A 300 -2.05 9.62 -7.56
CA HIS A 300 -1.41 8.74 -6.58
C HIS A 300 -0.97 9.50 -5.32
N GLY A 301 -0.40 10.71 -5.47
CA GLY A 301 0.05 11.50 -4.32
C GLY A 301 -1.09 11.95 -3.40
N LEU A 302 -2.31 12.09 -3.93
CA LEU A 302 -3.50 12.38 -3.12
C LEU A 302 -3.95 11.18 -2.27
N GLY A 303 -3.82 9.95 -2.78
CA GLY A 303 -4.29 8.73 -2.09
C GLY A 303 -3.50 8.43 -0.82
N PHE A 304 -2.25 8.88 -0.75
CA PHE A 304 -1.39 8.70 0.42
C PHE A 304 -1.32 9.94 1.31
N ALA A 305 -1.94 11.06 0.92
CA ALA A 305 -1.80 12.32 1.65
C ALA A 305 -2.56 12.35 2.98
N SER A 306 -3.76 11.73 3.02
CA SER A 306 -4.56 11.58 4.25
C SER A 306 -3.81 10.75 5.28
N VAL A 307 -3.23 9.64 4.82
CA VAL A 307 -2.31 8.80 5.55
C VAL A 307 -1.23 9.74 6.09
N LEU A 308 -0.35 10.31 5.27
CA LEU A 308 0.82 11.08 5.71
C LEU A 308 0.57 12.32 6.61
N GLN A 309 -0.64 12.90 6.61
CA GLN A 309 -1.04 13.91 7.61
C GLN A 309 -1.00 13.33 9.04
N ASP A 310 -1.44 12.08 9.19
CA ASP A 310 -1.46 11.36 10.46
C ASP A 310 -0.05 10.86 10.84
N PHE A 311 0.79 10.45 9.87
CA PHE A 311 2.15 9.86 10.09
C PHE A 311 3.24 10.88 10.46
N GLY A 312 2.91 12.16 10.69
CA GLY A 312 3.85 13.07 11.33
C GLY A 312 4.92 13.67 10.42
N LEU A 313 4.55 14.10 9.20
CA LEU A 313 5.37 15.12 8.53
C LEU A 313 5.60 16.32 9.46
N GLY A 314 4.65 16.64 10.33
CA GLY A 314 4.77 17.70 11.33
C GLY A 314 5.04 19.06 10.67
N ALA A 315 4.99 20.14 11.45
CA ALA A 315 5.52 21.42 10.95
C ALA A 315 7.05 21.34 10.78
N ASP A 316 7.72 20.56 11.63
CA ASP A 316 9.16 20.59 11.77
C ASP A 316 9.86 19.67 10.76
N ASN A 317 10.83 20.24 10.05
CA ASN A 317 11.55 19.60 8.95
C ASN A 317 10.63 19.01 7.86
N PHE A 318 9.40 19.53 7.71
CA PHE A 318 8.43 19.09 6.69
C PHE A 318 9.08 18.89 5.32
N VAL A 319 9.83 19.90 4.87
CA VAL A 319 10.52 19.87 3.57
C VAL A 319 11.57 18.76 3.51
N ALA A 320 12.34 18.55 4.59
CA ALA A 320 13.36 17.50 4.65
C ALA A 320 12.71 16.12 4.57
N LYS A 321 11.67 15.88 5.37
CA LYS A 321 10.93 14.62 5.41
C LYS A 321 10.24 14.35 4.07
N LEU A 322 9.63 15.36 3.46
CA LEU A 322 9.01 15.29 2.15
C LEU A 322 10.01 14.91 1.05
N ILE A 323 11.19 15.55 1.03
CA ILE A 323 12.24 15.21 0.07
C ILE A 323 12.75 13.79 0.33
N GLY A 324 13.01 13.44 1.59
CA GLY A 324 13.50 12.12 2.00
C GLY A 324 12.55 11.01 1.57
N PHE A 325 11.27 11.20 1.82
CA PHE A 325 10.20 10.30 1.38
C PHE A 325 10.21 10.10 -0.14
N ASN A 326 10.22 11.18 -0.93
CA ASN A 326 10.18 11.05 -2.39
C ASN A 326 11.49 10.46 -2.98
N VAL A 327 12.64 10.70 -2.33
CA VAL A 327 13.88 9.99 -2.66
C VAL A 327 13.72 8.49 -2.40
N GLY A 328 13.15 8.11 -1.27
CA GLY A 328 12.81 6.72 -0.96
C GLY A 328 11.90 6.08 -2.01
N VAL A 329 10.86 6.80 -2.41
CA VAL A 329 9.92 6.36 -3.47
C VAL A 329 10.65 6.13 -4.79
N GLU A 330 11.47 7.09 -5.24
CA GLU A 330 12.21 6.95 -6.50
C GLU A 330 13.19 5.77 -6.44
N VAL A 331 13.88 5.58 -5.31
CA VAL A 331 14.76 4.40 -5.10
C VAL A 331 13.96 3.09 -5.15
N GLY A 332 12.78 3.02 -4.52
CA GLY A 332 11.91 1.86 -4.57
C GLY A 332 11.44 1.51 -5.99
N GLN A 333 11.01 2.51 -6.75
CA GLN A 333 10.59 2.34 -8.15
C GLN A 333 11.76 1.87 -9.03
N LEU A 334 12.96 2.45 -8.85
CA LEU A 334 14.16 2.05 -9.55
C LEU A 334 14.59 0.61 -9.19
N ALA A 335 14.40 0.18 -7.94
CA ALA A 335 14.67 -1.19 -7.53
C ALA A 335 13.76 -2.20 -8.25
N VAL A 336 12.46 -1.92 -8.36
CA VAL A 336 11.49 -2.74 -9.12
C VAL A 336 11.90 -2.82 -10.60
N ILE A 337 12.33 -1.72 -11.19
CA ILE A 337 12.80 -1.68 -12.59
C ILE A 337 14.08 -2.45 -12.76
N ALA A 338 15.05 -2.27 -11.88
CA ALA A 338 16.31 -3.01 -11.94
C ALA A 338 16.02 -4.51 -11.88
N ALA A 339 15.22 -4.97 -10.92
CA ALA A 339 14.82 -6.38 -10.80
C ALA A 339 14.16 -6.91 -12.08
N THR A 340 13.19 -6.17 -12.62
CA THR A 340 12.46 -6.56 -13.84
C THR A 340 13.36 -6.53 -15.08
N PHE A 341 14.28 -5.56 -15.16
CA PHE A 341 15.25 -5.42 -16.23
C PHE A 341 16.25 -6.58 -16.24
N PHE A 342 16.79 -6.99 -15.08
CA PHE A 342 17.66 -8.15 -14.99
C PHE A 342 16.92 -9.46 -15.30
N ALA A 343 15.66 -9.59 -14.85
CA ALA A 343 14.85 -10.78 -15.08
C ALA A 343 14.40 -10.94 -16.55
N PHE A 344 13.92 -9.88 -17.19
CA PHE A 344 13.30 -9.96 -18.51
C PHE A 344 13.95 -9.05 -19.56
N GLY A 345 14.32 -7.82 -19.18
CA GLY A 345 14.89 -6.83 -20.11
C GLY A 345 16.19 -7.28 -20.77
N LEU A 346 17.16 -7.74 -19.97
CA LEU A 346 18.46 -8.23 -20.47
C LEU A 346 18.33 -9.55 -21.24
N LEU A 347 17.46 -10.44 -20.77
CA LEU A 347 17.36 -11.81 -21.30
C LEU A 347 16.53 -11.87 -22.58
N PHE A 348 15.47 -11.07 -22.67
CA PHE A 348 14.46 -11.19 -23.72
C PHE A 348 14.13 -9.88 -24.43
N GLY A 349 14.52 -8.71 -23.91
CA GLY A 349 14.07 -7.40 -24.42
C GLY A 349 14.43 -7.11 -25.89
N LYS A 350 15.41 -7.83 -26.47
CA LYS A 350 15.79 -7.73 -27.89
C LYS A 350 15.12 -8.76 -28.79
N THR A 351 14.39 -9.72 -28.23
CA THR A 351 13.73 -10.79 -29.00
C THR A 351 12.44 -10.27 -29.64
N ALA A 352 12.14 -10.73 -30.86
CA ALA A 352 10.93 -10.31 -31.57
C ALA A 352 9.63 -10.74 -30.85
N TRP A 353 9.69 -11.83 -30.09
CA TRP A 353 8.55 -12.40 -29.39
C TRP A 353 8.29 -11.79 -27.99
N TYR A 354 9.23 -11.02 -27.43
CA TYR A 354 9.11 -10.41 -26.09
C TYR A 354 7.77 -9.70 -25.89
N HIS A 355 7.39 -8.88 -26.87
CA HIS A 355 6.17 -8.10 -26.78
C HIS A 355 4.93 -9.00 -26.69
N HIS A 356 4.84 -10.01 -27.56
CA HIS A 356 3.67 -10.88 -27.63
C HIS A 356 3.59 -11.87 -26.46
N ARG A 357 4.72 -12.51 -26.10
CA ARG A 357 4.73 -13.58 -25.10
C ARG A 357 4.95 -13.10 -23.66
N ILE A 358 5.46 -11.89 -23.43
CA ILE A 358 5.69 -11.35 -22.08
C ILE A 358 4.91 -10.05 -21.86
N ALA A 359 5.17 -9.01 -22.64
CA ALA A 359 4.65 -7.68 -22.34
C ALA A 359 3.11 -7.61 -22.38
N ILE A 360 2.47 -8.20 -23.40
CA ILE A 360 1.02 -8.24 -23.53
C ILE A 360 0.35 -9.04 -22.38
N PRO A 361 0.70 -10.31 -22.11
CA PRO A 361 0.03 -11.08 -21.05
C PRO A 361 0.23 -10.46 -19.66
N VAL A 362 1.41 -9.90 -19.37
CA VAL A 362 1.64 -9.19 -18.11
C VAL A 362 0.81 -7.91 -18.04
N SER A 363 0.73 -7.13 -19.12
CA SER A 363 -0.08 -5.91 -19.15
C SER A 363 -1.57 -6.19 -18.99
N LEU A 364 -2.05 -7.30 -19.56
CA LEU A 364 -3.43 -7.79 -19.36
C LEU A 364 -3.66 -8.24 -17.91
N GLY A 365 -2.69 -8.91 -17.29
CA GLY A 365 -2.75 -9.26 -15.87
C GLY A 365 -2.81 -8.03 -14.97
N ILE A 366 -1.97 -7.03 -15.24
CA ILE A 366 -1.98 -5.73 -14.55
C ILE A 366 -3.34 -5.06 -14.70
N ALA A 367 -3.88 -4.98 -15.93
CA ALA A 367 -5.17 -4.38 -16.19
C ALA A 367 -6.32 -5.15 -15.49
N LEU A 368 -6.25 -6.48 -15.43
CA LEU A 368 -7.26 -7.31 -14.77
C LEU A 368 -7.27 -7.08 -13.26
N ILE A 369 -6.09 -7.09 -12.63
CA ILE A 369 -5.93 -6.82 -11.19
C ILE A 369 -6.45 -5.42 -10.86
N ALA A 370 -5.99 -4.42 -11.61
CA ALA A 370 -6.41 -3.04 -11.39
C ALA A 370 -7.91 -2.82 -11.65
N PHE A 371 -8.50 -3.52 -12.62
CA PHE A 371 -9.93 -3.43 -12.88
C PHE A 371 -10.75 -4.04 -11.75
N PHE A 372 -10.30 -5.16 -11.19
CA PHE A 372 -10.88 -5.71 -9.97
C PHE A 372 -10.85 -4.67 -8.83
N TRP A 373 -9.72 -4.00 -8.60
CA TRP A 373 -9.63 -2.96 -7.57
C TRP A 373 -10.52 -1.75 -7.83
N VAL A 374 -10.74 -1.37 -9.10
CA VAL A 374 -11.74 -0.33 -9.41
C VAL A 374 -13.12 -0.75 -8.90
N LEU A 375 -13.53 -2.00 -9.14
CA LEU A 375 -14.83 -2.50 -8.70
C LEU A 375 -14.90 -2.62 -7.17
N GLU A 376 -13.83 -3.12 -6.55
CA GLU A 376 -13.72 -3.27 -5.09
C GLU A 376 -13.81 -1.91 -4.39
N ARG A 377 -12.95 -0.96 -4.78
CA ARG A 377 -12.85 0.36 -4.14
C ARG A 377 -14.05 1.28 -4.43
N THR A 378 -14.88 0.93 -5.42
CA THR A 378 -16.16 1.61 -5.67
C THR A 378 -17.34 0.98 -4.92
N GLY A 379 -17.11 -0.13 -4.20
CA GLY A 379 -18.16 -0.90 -3.53
C GLY A 379 -19.08 -1.65 -4.49
N MET A 380 -18.69 -1.80 -5.76
CA MET A 380 -19.49 -2.55 -6.76
C MET A 380 -19.42 -4.06 -6.54
N ILE A 381 -18.39 -4.55 -5.86
CA ILE A 381 -18.22 -5.96 -5.51
C ILE A 381 -17.86 -6.11 -4.04
N GLU A 382 -18.35 -7.18 -3.43
CA GLU A 382 -17.94 -7.60 -2.09
C GLU A 382 -16.69 -8.49 -2.20
N PRO A 383 -15.56 -8.09 -1.59
CA PRO A 383 -14.29 -8.80 -1.72
C PRO A 383 -14.31 -10.19 -1.07
N ASP A 384 -15.08 -10.39 -0.01
CA ASP A 384 -15.16 -11.69 0.71
C ASP A 384 -16.21 -12.65 0.16
N GLY A 385 -16.98 -12.22 -0.85
CA GLY A 385 -18.01 -13.03 -1.48
C GLY A 385 -17.45 -13.94 -2.57
N VAL A 386 -18.12 -13.95 -3.72
CA VAL A 386 -17.70 -14.73 -4.90
C VAL A 386 -16.31 -14.35 -5.43
N TRP A 387 -15.80 -13.19 -5.01
CA TRP A 387 -14.51 -12.67 -5.41
C TRP A 387 -13.37 -12.97 -4.44
N ALA A 388 -13.63 -13.64 -3.31
CA ALA A 388 -12.62 -13.99 -2.31
C ALA A 388 -11.35 -14.66 -2.88
N PRO A 389 -11.43 -15.53 -3.91
CA PRO A 389 -10.21 -16.07 -4.53
C PRO A 389 -9.32 -15.00 -5.19
N PHE A 390 -9.92 -13.96 -5.76
CA PHE A 390 -9.19 -12.86 -6.40
C PHE A 390 -8.65 -11.87 -5.37
N THR A 391 -9.44 -11.57 -4.33
CA THR A 391 -9.01 -10.82 -3.15
C THR A 391 -7.79 -11.49 -2.51
N ALA A 392 -7.83 -12.81 -2.30
CA ALA A 392 -6.71 -13.56 -1.75
C ALA A 392 -5.47 -13.52 -2.66
N LEU A 393 -5.65 -13.48 -3.98
CA LEU A 393 -4.54 -13.37 -4.94
C LEU A 393 -3.83 -12.01 -4.83
N THR A 394 -4.58 -10.92 -4.66
CA THR A 394 -4.02 -9.56 -4.60
C THR A 394 -3.64 -9.13 -3.18
N GLY A 395 -4.26 -9.71 -2.16
CA GLY A 395 -4.05 -9.38 -0.75
C GLY A 395 -3.16 -10.36 0.03
N GLY A 396 -2.59 -11.37 -0.63
CA GLY A 396 -1.64 -12.30 0.01
C GLY A 396 -2.28 -13.48 0.76
N GLY A 397 -3.58 -13.70 0.60
CA GLY A 397 -4.32 -14.83 1.20
C GLY A 397 -4.08 -16.18 0.52
N VAL A 398 -3.48 -16.22 -0.67
CA VAL A 398 -3.13 -17.48 -1.35
C VAL A 398 -1.86 -18.08 -0.74
N PRO A 399 -1.88 -19.34 -0.27
CA PRO A 399 -0.69 -19.98 0.27
C PRO A 399 0.45 -20.02 -0.78
N PRO A 400 1.66 -19.53 -0.45
CA PRO A 400 2.73 -19.32 -1.43
C PRO A 400 3.16 -20.57 -2.19
N PHE A 401 3.14 -21.73 -1.52
CA PHE A 401 3.51 -23.01 -2.12
C PHE A 401 2.48 -23.49 -3.14
N ILE A 402 1.20 -23.10 -3.01
CA ILE A 402 0.17 -23.39 -4.02
C ILE A 402 0.45 -22.54 -5.26
N ALA A 403 0.69 -21.24 -5.09
CA ALA A 403 1.05 -20.36 -6.21
C ALA A 403 2.30 -20.87 -6.95
N ALA A 404 3.33 -21.29 -6.21
CA ALA A 404 4.52 -21.90 -6.79
C ALA A 404 4.21 -23.21 -7.52
N GLY A 405 3.44 -24.11 -6.92
CA GLY A 405 3.06 -25.38 -7.52
C GLY A 405 2.30 -25.20 -8.84
N VAL A 406 1.35 -24.26 -8.88
CA VAL A 406 0.59 -23.92 -10.09
C VAL A 406 1.51 -23.33 -11.15
N ALA A 407 2.36 -22.34 -10.81
CA ALA A 407 3.27 -21.72 -11.75
C ALA A 407 4.26 -22.72 -12.35
N LEU A 408 4.96 -23.50 -11.50
CA LEU A 408 5.97 -24.47 -11.95
C LEU A 408 5.33 -25.62 -12.73
N GLY A 409 4.21 -26.16 -12.24
CA GLY A 409 3.47 -27.24 -12.90
C GLY A 409 2.96 -26.81 -14.27
N PHE A 410 2.33 -25.64 -14.36
CA PHE A 410 1.84 -25.12 -15.63
C PHE A 410 3.00 -24.81 -16.59
N ALA A 411 4.05 -24.14 -16.12
CA ALA A 411 5.22 -23.82 -16.93
C ALA A 411 5.87 -25.09 -17.51
N ALA A 412 6.00 -26.16 -16.71
CA ALA A 412 6.51 -27.45 -17.18
C ALA A 412 5.62 -28.09 -18.23
N LEU A 413 4.29 -28.10 -18.02
CA LEU A 413 3.32 -28.65 -18.97
C LEU A 413 3.28 -27.86 -20.28
N ALA A 414 3.27 -26.52 -20.21
CA ALA A 414 3.30 -25.63 -21.36
C ALA A 414 4.60 -25.81 -22.15
N THR A 415 5.74 -25.94 -21.48
CA THR A 415 7.03 -26.24 -22.12
C THR A 415 7.02 -27.62 -22.78
N ALA A 416 6.52 -28.67 -22.11
CA ALA A 416 6.42 -29.99 -22.71
C ALA A 416 5.53 -29.97 -23.97
N ALA A 417 4.38 -29.28 -23.90
CA ALA A 417 3.50 -29.09 -25.05
C ALA A 417 4.19 -28.35 -26.19
N ALA A 418 4.92 -27.26 -25.90
CA ALA A 418 5.67 -26.51 -26.90
C ALA A 418 6.76 -27.35 -27.59
N LEU A 419 7.46 -28.20 -26.83
CA LEU A 419 8.51 -29.07 -27.37
C LEU A 419 7.94 -30.24 -28.21
N ILE A 420 6.78 -30.78 -27.83
CA ILE A 420 6.14 -31.88 -28.57
C ILE A 420 5.47 -31.34 -29.84
N LEU A 421 4.93 -30.13 -29.79
CA LEU A 421 4.13 -29.51 -30.85
C LEU A 421 4.91 -28.40 -31.57
N SER A 422 6.24 -28.48 -31.56
CA SER A 422 7.14 -27.42 -32.03
C SER A 422 7.01 -27.09 -33.52
N GLU A 423 6.39 -27.98 -34.31
CA GLU A 423 6.11 -27.77 -35.74
C GLU A 423 4.93 -26.81 -35.99
N VAL A 424 4.24 -26.37 -34.94
CA VAL A 424 3.05 -25.51 -35.02
C VAL A 424 3.32 -24.20 -34.29
N ASP A 425 3.80 -23.19 -35.01
CA ASP A 425 4.21 -21.88 -34.46
C ASP A 425 3.15 -21.24 -33.55
N ILE A 426 1.87 -21.34 -33.93
CA ILE A 426 0.76 -20.79 -33.15
C ILE A 426 0.62 -21.43 -31.76
N LEU A 427 0.96 -22.72 -31.62
CA LEU A 427 0.91 -23.42 -30.33
C LEU A 427 2.11 -23.01 -29.46
N THR A 428 3.29 -22.87 -30.05
CA THR A 428 4.47 -22.35 -29.36
C THR A 428 4.26 -20.92 -28.87
N ASP A 429 3.62 -20.05 -29.65
CA ASP A 429 3.26 -18.71 -29.20
C ASP A 429 2.21 -18.73 -28.08
N THR A 430 1.16 -19.55 -28.23
CA THR A 430 0.10 -19.65 -27.22
C THR A 430 0.64 -20.16 -25.88
N THR A 431 1.52 -21.15 -25.89
CA THR A 431 2.16 -21.66 -24.66
C THR A 431 3.01 -20.60 -23.95
N GLY A 432 3.73 -19.77 -24.70
CA GLY A 432 4.49 -18.64 -24.14
C GLY A 432 3.59 -17.58 -23.49
N VAL A 433 2.49 -17.21 -24.17
CA VAL A 433 1.50 -16.25 -23.63
C VAL A 433 0.89 -16.77 -22.34
N LEU A 434 0.44 -18.03 -22.33
CA LEU A 434 -0.19 -18.65 -21.16
C LEU A 434 0.80 -18.81 -19.99
N THR A 435 2.05 -19.19 -20.29
CA THR A 435 3.12 -19.29 -19.28
C THR A 435 3.30 -17.95 -18.59
N SER A 436 3.40 -16.86 -19.35
CA SER A 436 3.55 -15.53 -18.77
C SER A 436 2.35 -15.04 -17.98
N ALA A 437 1.13 -15.29 -18.47
CA ALA A 437 -0.08 -14.90 -17.75
C ALA A 437 -0.19 -15.60 -16.39
N ILE A 438 0.03 -16.92 -16.36
CA ILE A 438 -0.10 -17.71 -15.13
C ILE A 438 1.04 -17.44 -14.16
N CYS A 439 2.28 -17.39 -14.65
CA CYS A 439 3.42 -17.06 -13.79
C CYS A 439 3.31 -15.65 -13.20
N PHE A 440 2.78 -14.67 -13.95
CA PHE A 440 2.54 -13.33 -13.42
C PHE A 440 1.51 -13.34 -12.28
N LEU A 441 0.35 -13.98 -12.47
CA LEU A 441 -0.68 -14.06 -11.42
C LEU A 441 -0.19 -14.80 -10.16
N CYS A 442 0.54 -15.90 -10.34
CA CYS A 442 1.13 -16.64 -9.22
C CYS A 442 2.25 -15.85 -8.54
N LEU A 443 3.02 -15.07 -9.30
CA LEU A 443 4.03 -14.18 -8.76
C LEU A 443 3.37 -13.08 -7.92
N THR A 444 2.28 -12.48 -8.38
CA THR A 444 1.51 -11.51 -7.59
C THR A 444 1.08 -12.11 -6.25
N ALA A 445 0.44 -13.29 -6.27
CA ALA A 445 0.03 -13.99 -5.05
C ALA A 445 1.18 -14.28 -4.08
N ALA A 446 2.30 -14.79 -4.59
CA ALA A 446 3.47 -15.08 -3.75
C ALA A 446 4.14 -13.79 -3.23
N PHE A 447 4.18 -12.73 -4.04
CA PHE A 447 4.75 -11.45 -3.67
C PHE A 447 3.94 -10.77 -2.56
N THR A 448 2.62 -10.75 -2.68
CA THR A 448 1.72 -10.08 -1.73
C THR A 448 1.66 -10.79 -0.38
N SER A 449 1.88 -12.11 -0.35
CA SER A 449 2.06 -12.88 0.89
C SER A 449 3.42 -12.68 1.59
N GLY A 450 4.33 -11.86 1.03
CA GLY A 450 5.68 -11.64 1.57
C GLY A 450 6.66 -12.80 1.34
N ALA A 451 6.29 -13.80 0.53
CA ALA A 451 7.11 -14.99 0.28
C ALA A 451 8.20 -14.75 -0.78
N TRP A 452 9.13 -13.83 -0.52
CA TRP A 452 10.13 -13.33 -1.48
C TRP A 452 10.97 -14.42 -2.16
N VAL A 453 11.38 -15.44 -1.41
CA VAL A 453 12.16 -16.57 -1.95
C VAL A 453 11.32 -17.38 -2.96
N ILE A 454 10.04 -17.58 -2.66
CA ILE A 454 9.11 -18.30 -3.54
C ILE A 454 8.83 -17.47 -4.79
N SER A 455 8.63 -16.16 -4.65
CA SER A 455 8.52 -15.22 -5.78
C SER A 455 9.73 -15.32 -6.72
N ALA A 456 10.95 -15.36 -6.17
CA ALA A 456 12.16 -15.54 -6.96
C ALA A 456 12.22 -16.91 -7.69
N ILE A 457 11.76 -17.99 -7.03
CA ILE A 457 11.66 -19.32 -7.65
C ILE A 457 10.67 -19.30 -8.82
N ILE A 458 9.50 -18.66 -8.67
CA ILE A 458 8.51 -18.52 -9.74
C ILE A 458 9.11 -17.76 -10.93
N VAL A 459 9.79 -16.64 -10.68
CA VAL A 459 10.48 -15.86 -11.73
C VAL A 459 11.54 -16.71 -12.44
N ALA A 460 12.37 -17.45 -11.71
CA ALA A 460 13.39 -18.31 -12.29
C ALA A 460 12.79 -19.43 -13.16
N ALA A 461 11.72 -20.07 -12.69
CA ALA A 461 10.99 -21.10 -13.44
C ALA A 461 10.35 -20.51 -14.70
N TRP A 462 9.76 -19.32 -14.60
CA TRP A 462 9.18 -18.60 -15.73
C TRP A 462 10.22 -18.27 -16.80
N ILE A 463 11.37 -17.71 -16.42
CA ILE A 463 12.48 -17.41 -17.33
C ILE A 463 12.97 -18.69 -18.01
N LEU A 464 13.16 -19.77 -17.25
CA LEU A 464 13.61 -21.05 -17.79
C LEU A 464 12.60 -21.60 -18.80
N ALA A 465 11.31 -21.60 -18.46
CA ALA A 465 10.24 -22.06 -19.33
C ALA A 465 10.20 -21.28 -20.64
N LEU A 466 10.22 -19.95 -20.60
CA LEU A 466 10.24 -19.14 -21.82
C LEU A 466 11.50 -19.36 -22.67
N ARG A 467 12.68 -19.50 -22.05
CA ARG A 467 13.91 -19.87 -22.78
C ARG A 467 13.78 -21.22 -23.47
N THR A 468 13.21 -22.21 -22.79
CA THR A 468 13.02 -23.55 -23.36
C THR A 468 11.97 -23.61 -24.45
N GLN A 469 10.86 -22.87 -24.31
CA GLN A 469 9.83 -22.74 -25.34
C GLN A 469 10.32 -21.96 -26.57
N ALA A 470 11.40 -21.19 -26.40
CA ALA A 470 12.13 -20.53 -27.49
C ALA A 470 13.27 -21.38 -28.09
N LEU A 471 13.49 -22.62 -27.61
CA LEU A 471 14.38 -23.57 -28.29
C LEU A 471 13.68 -24.04 -29.58
N GLY A 472 14.17 -23.53 -30.71
CA GLY A 472 13.63 -23.74 -32.05
C GLY A 472 13.60 -22.49 -32.95
N GLY A 473 13.90 -21.29 -32.42
CA GLY A 473 13.91 -20.06 -33.23
C GLY A 473 15.24 -19.29 -33.19
N PRO A 474 16.16 -19.61 -34.10
CA PRO A 474 17.03 -18.68 -34.83
C PRO A 474 16.51 -18.55 -36.27
N ASP A 475 16.37 -17.40 -36.90
CA ASP A 475 17.48 -16.49 -37.16
C ASP A 475 18.01 -15.85 -35.87
N GLU A 476 19.22 -15.98 -35.35
CA GLU A 476 20.51 -16.64 -35.64
C GLU A 476 21.18 -16.73 -34.24
N VAL A 477 21.99 -17.77 -33.97
CA VAL A 477 22.89 -17.81 -32.80
C VAL A 477 23.94 -16.70 -32.88
#